data_AF-X0XNV9-F1
#
_entry.id   AF-X0XNV9-F1
#
_cell.length_a   1.000
_cell.length_b   1.000
_cell.length_c   1.000
_cell.angle_alpha   90.00
_cell.angle_beta   90.00
_cell.angle_gamma   90.00
#
_symmetry.space_group_name_H-M   'P 1'
#
loop_
_entity.id
_entity.type
_entity.pdbx_description
1 polymer ?
#
loop_
_entity_poly.entity_id
_entity_poly.type
_entity_poly.pdbx_seq_one_letter_code
_entity_poly.pdbx_strand_id
1 'polypeptide(L)'
;MPFLEDFEGGEVLAEYWAVSGTNDFRTAPTTEHIAHGGSWHLGMDDAVYDLAYSRNELTLSVNLAGFQNVVLTFWAREFGDEPHGPPASPFTGGSDFDGVAVSEDGTTWYEARGLRNLSSTYEEIVIDLDAVAAAHGIYYTDAFRIRFNQYDNHPIASDGIAVDDIAITGETVLDPWNVWVDFGYAGMEVGSEPQPFNTLGEA
;
A
#
# COMPACT_ATOMS: atom_id res chain seq x y z
N MET A 1 5.51 -11.75 5.34
CA MET A 1 4.72 -11.90 4.11
C MET A 1 5.50 -11.25 2.99
N PRO A 2 5.56 -11.86 1.80
CA PRO A 2 5.74 -11.11 0.56
C PRO A 2 4.39 -10.95 -0.18
N PHE A 3 4.01 -9.73 -0.49
CA PHE A 3 3.05 -9.40 -1.57
C PHE A 3 3.85 -8.98 -2.80
N LEU A 4 3.38 -9.31 -4.00
CA LEU A 4 4.01 -8.95 -5.26
C LEU A 4 2.93 -8.71 -6.33
N GLU A 5 3.04 -7.60 -7.04
CA GLU A 5 2.23 -7.26 -8.20
C GLU A 5 3.15 -6.68 -9.28
N ASP A 6 3.28 -7.42 -10.38
CA ASP A 6 4.05 -7.06 -11.58
C ASP A 6 3.12 -6.71 -12.77
N PHE A 7 1.80 -6.69 -12.56
CA PHE A 7 0.76 -6.44 -13.57
C PHE A 7 0.74 -7.40 -14.76
N GLU A 8 1.54 -8.47 -14.75
CA GLU A 8 1.62 -9.45 -15.82
C GLU A 8 0.36 -10.34 -15.92
N GLY A 9 -0.59 -10.16 -14.98
CA GLY A 9 -1.96 -10.65 -15.09
C GLY A 9 -2.75 -10.02 -16.25
N GLY A 10 -2.27 -8.92 -16.82
CA GLY A 10 -2.84 -8.23 -17.98
C GLY A 10 -3.80 -7.10 -17.60
N GLU A 11 -4.76 -6.81 -18.47
CA GLU A 11 -5.66 -5.64 -18.36
C GLU A 11 -6.53 -5.64 -17.09
N VAL A 12 -6.80 -6.81 -16.50
CA VAL A 12 -7.74 -6.96 -15.38
C VAL A 12 -6.98 -6.98 -14.07
N LEU A 13 -7.16 -5.94 -13.26
CA LEU A 13 -6.67 -5.89 -11.89
C LEU A 13 -7.38 -6.93 -11.02
N ALA A 14 -6.62 -7.58 -10.14
CA ALA A 14 -7.15 -8.51 -9.16
C ALA A 14 -8.07 -7.83 -8.12
N GLU A 15 -8.91 -8.61 -7.44
CA GLU A 15 -9.97 -8.10 -6.54
C GLU A 15 -9.46 -7.34 -5.30
N TYR A 16 -8.17 -7.47 -4.96
CA TYR A 16 -7.54 -6.69 -3.87
C TYR A 16 -7.22 -5.25 -4.28
N TRP A 17 -7.37 -4.91 -5.55
CA TRP A 17 -7.28 -3.54 -6.07
C TRP A 17 -8.66 -2.90 -6.19
N ALA A 18 -8.75 -1.64 -5.75
CA ALA A 18 -9.87 -0.76 -6.01
C ALA A 18 -9.38 0.48 -6.77
N VAL A 19 -10.01 0.76 -7.91
CA VAL A 19 -9.75 1.95 -8.72
C VAL A 19 -10.84 2.99 -8.43
N SER A 20 -10.43 4.21 -8.10
CA SER A 20 -11.31 5.37 -7.98
C SER A 20 -10.67 6.61 -8.59
N GLY A 21 -11.45 7.67 -8.75
CA GLY A 21 -10.95 8.92 -9.29
C GLY A 21 -12.05 9.94 -9.55
N THR A 22 -11.67 11.02 -10.23
CA THR A 22 -12.58 12.10 -10.64
C THR A 22 -12.36 12.45 -12.11
N ASN A 23 -13.38 13.02 -12.75
CA ASN A 23 -13.33 13.48 -14.14
C ASN A 23 -12.90 12.36 -15.11
N ASP A 24 -11.91 12.61 -15.94
CA ASP A 24 -11.45 11.76 -17.05
C ASP A 24 -10.27 10.86 -16.65
N PHE A 25 -10.12 10.59 -15.35
CA PHE A 25 -9.06 9.75 -14.82
C PHE A 25 -8.99 8.38 -15.52
N ARG A 26 -7.77 7.92 -15.77
CA ARG A 26 -7.47 6.58 -16.26
C ARG A 26 -6.35 5.98 -15.44
N THR A 27 -6.72 4.96 -14.68
CA THR A 27 -5.83 4.10 -13.91
C THR A 27 -5.96 2.69 -14.45
N ALA A 28 -5.00 2.21 -15.23
CA ALA A 28 -5.13 0.91 -15.91
C ALA A 28 -3.78 0.24 -16.20
N PRO A 29 -3.71 -1.12 -16.14
CA PRO A 29 -2.60 -1.85 -16.71
C PRO A 29 -2.49 -1.63 -18.22
N THR A 30 -1.26 -1.49 -18.72
CA THR A 30 -1.00 -1.32 -20.16
C THR A 30 0.37 -1.90 -20.54
N THR A 31 0.52 -2.23 -21.82
CA THR A 31 1.81 -2.60 -22.42
C THR A 31 2.49 -1.44 -23.16
N GLU A 32 1.85 -0.27 -23.17
CA GLU A 32 2.38 0.90 -23.84
C GLU A 32 3.57 1.49 -23.06
N HIS A 33 4.37 2.31 -23.74
CA HIS A 33 5.45 3.09 -23.13
C HIS A 33 6.61 2.36 -22.45
N ILE A 34 6.70 1.03 -22.52
CA ILE A 34 7.75 0.21 -21.90
C ILE A 34 7.61 0.20 -20.37
N ALA A 35 7.27 -0.98 -19.85
CA ALA A 35 7.22 -1.33 -18.44
C ALA A 35 8.63 -1.42 -17.83
N HIS A 36 8.74 -1.42 -16.51
CA HIS A 36 10.02 -1.62 -15.83
C HIS A 36 10.41 -3.11 -15.90
N GLY A 37 9.51 -3.96 -15.41
CA GLY A 37 9.54 -5.40 -15.53
C GLY A 37 8.67 -5.89 -16.68
N GLY A 38 8.91 -7.12 -17.15
CA GLY A 38 7.98 -7.82 -18.03
C GLY A 38 7.48 -7.04 -19.26
N SER A 39 6.16 -7.08 -19.48
CA SER A 39 5.47 -6.39 -20.59
C SER A 39 4.38 -5.43 -20.11
N TRP A 40 3.94 -5.52 -18.86
CA TRP A 40 2.84 -4.74 -18.31
C TRP A 40 3.32 -3.85 -17.18
N HIS A 41 2.76 -2.66 -17.10
CA HIS A 41 2.84 -1.77 -15.94
C HIS A 41 1.48 -1.13 -15.72
N LEU A 42 1.31 -0.34 -14.65
CA LEU A 42 0.11 0.45 -14.45
C LEU A 42 0.38 1.93 -14.75
N GLY A 43 -0.40 2.52 -15.66
CA GLY A 43 -0.42 3.96 -15.90
C GLY A 43 -1.55 4.66 -15.15
N MET A 44 -1.30 5.91 -14.73
CA MET A 44 -2.25 6.81 -14.07
C MET A 44 -2.17 8.20 -14.73
N ASP A 45 -3.24 8.61 -15.40
CA ASP A 45 -3.30 9.88 -16.15
C ASP A 45 -4.71 10.42 -16.36
N ASP A 46 -4.84 11.57 -17.02
CA ASP A 46 -6.11 12.05 -17.59
C ASP A 46 -6.26 11.48 -19.01
N ALA A 47 -7.36 10.79 -19.33
CA ALA A 47 -7.53 10.18 -20.65
C ALA A 47 -7.75 11.20 -21.80
N VAL A 48 -7.96 12.48 -21.50
CA VAL A 48 -8.43 13.51 -22.42
C VAL A 48 -7.48 14.72 -22.42
N TYR A 49 -7.19 15.24 -23.62
CA TYR A 49 -6.47 16.49 -23.78
C TYR A 49 -7.40 17.69 -23.55
N ASP A 50 -7.58 18.11 -22.29
CA ASP A 50 -8.32 19.33 -21.96
C ASP A 50 -7.76 20.11 -20.75
N LEU A 51 -8.60 20.87 -20.05
CA LEU A 51 -8.21 21.71 -18.91
C LEU A 51 -8.79 21.22 -17.57
N ALA A 52 -9.55 20.12 -17.59
CA ALA A 52 -10.11 19.50 -16.40
C ALA A 52 -9.04 18.61 -15.78
N TYR A 53 -8.75 18.82 -14.50
CA TYR A 53 -7.80 17.99 -13.79
C TYR A 53 -8.49 16.72 -13.30
N SER A 54 -7.85 15.58 -13.48
CA SER A 54 -8.32 14.27 -13.04
C SER A 54 -7.51 13.76 -11.87
N ARG A 55 -8.19 13.18 -10.89
CA ARG A 55 -7.54 12.44 -9.79
C ARG A 55 -7.60 10.96 -10.09
N ASN A 56 -6.45 10.32 -10.07
CA ASN A 56 -6.29 8.87 -10.16
C ASN A 56 -6.01 8.28 -8.76
N GLU A 57 -6.66 7.16 -8.43
CA GLU A 57 -6.49 6.48 -7.15
C GLU A 57 -6.50 4.95 -7.33
N LEU A 58 -5.34 4.30 -7.21
CA LEU A 58 -5.24 2.84 -7.13
C LEU A 58 -5.03 2.43 -5.67
N THR A 59 -6.02 1.78 -5.06
CA THR A 59 -5.98 1.36 -3.66
C THR A 59 -5.81 -0.15 -3.53
N LEU A 60 -4.73 -0.58 -2.89
CA LEU A 60 -4.52 -1.95 -2.39
C LEU A 60 -5.21 -2.13 -1.05
N SER A 61 -5.91 -3.25 -0.85
CA SER A 61 -6.27 -3.76 0.49
C SER A 61 -5.41 -4.98 0.82
N VAL A 62 -4.65 -4.92 1.92
CA VAL A 62 -3.69 -5.97 2.29
C VAL A 62 -3.76 -6.26 3.80
N ASN A 63 -3.66 -7.55 4.15
CA ASN A 63 -3.63 -7.97 5.55
C ASN A 63 -2.23 -7.83 6.13
N LEU A 64 -1.98 -6.74 6.85
CA LEU A 64 -0.71 -6.50 7.55
C LEU A 64 -0.80 -6.78 9.05
N ALA A 65 -1.93 -7.32 9.54
CA ALA A 65 -2.09 -7.64 10.96
C ALA A 65 -1.03 -8.64 11.42
N GLY A 66 -0.35 -8.30 12.52
CA GLY A 66 0.70 -9.14 13.09
C GLY A 66 2.02 -9.13 12.31
N PHE A 67 2.23 -8.17 11.39
CA PHE A 67 3.53 -7.93 10.76
C PHE A 67 4.26 -6.74 11.39
N GLN A 68 5.59 -6.78 11.29
CA GLN A 68 6.53 -5.71 11.62
C GLN A 68 7.64 -5.69 10.56
N ASN A 69 8.51 -4.69 10.63
CA ASN A 69 9.57 -4.45 9.64
C ASN A 69 8.98 -4.41 8.22
N VAL A 70 7.82 -3.75 8.08
CA VAL A 70 7.08 -3.76 6.81
C VAL A 70 7.64 -2.70 5.88
N VAL A 71 8.05 -3.13 4.70
CA VAL A 71 8.60 -2.25 3.65
C VAL A 71 7.79 -2.42 2.39
N LEU A 72 7.33 -1.29 1.84
CA LEU A 72 6.77 -1.20 0.50
C LEU A 72 7.88 -0.75 -0.46
N THR A 73 8.06 -1.51 -1.54
CA THR A 73 8.92 -1.16 -2.67
C THR A 73 8.12 -1.20 -3.95
N PHE A 74 8.43 -0.31 -4.90
CA PHE A 74 7.87 -0.33 -6.25
C PHE A 74 8.75 0.51 -7.17
N TRP A 75 8.59 0.35 -8.47
CA TRP A 75 9.24 1.18 -9.46
C TRP A 75 8.27 2.20 -10.01
N ALA A 76 8.71 3.45 -10.14
CA ALA A 76 7.88 4.51 -10.70
C ALA A 76 8.66 5.42 -11.64
N ARG A 77 7.94 6.07 -12.56
CA ARG A 77 8.43 7.15 -13.42
C ARG A 77 7.31 8.07 -13.82
N GLU A 78 7.67 9.26 -14.29
CA GLU A 78 6.74 10.26 -14.82
C GLU A 78 6.94 10.50 -16.32
N PHE A 79 5.98 11.20 -16.93
CA PHE A 79 5.91 11.45 -18.38
C PHE A 79 5.90 12.93 -18.77
N GLY A 80 6.38 13.80 -17.89
CA GLY A 80 6.24 15.26 -17.94
C GLY A 80 5.25 15.82 -16.92
N ASP A 81 4.89 15.02 -15.90
CA ASP A 81 3.84 15.31 -14.92
C ASP A 81 4.20 16.53 -14.06
N GLU A 82 3.26 17.47 -13.91
CA GLU A 82 3.48 18.63 -13.07
C GLU A 82 3.28 18.27 -11.59
N PRO A 83 4.18 18.71 -10.68
CA PRO A 83 4.12 18.26 -9.30
C PRO A 83 2.94 18.86 -8.51
N HIS A 84 2.10 17.99 -7.94
CA HIS A 84 0.97 18.34 -7.09
C HIS A 84 1.10 17.82 -5.66
N GLY A 85 1.07 18.73 -4.68
CA GLY A 85 0.80 18.39 -3.27
C GLY A 85 1.43 19.33 -2.25
N PRO A 86 1.71 18.86 -1.01
CA PRO A 86 1.13 17.67 -0.37
C PRO A 86 -0.35 17.88 0.00
N PRO A 87 -1.11 16.79 0.22
CA PRO A 87 -2.47 16.90 0.76
C PRO A 87 -2.45 17.41 2.21
N ALA A 88 -3.61 17.86 2.70
CA ALA A 88 -3.79 18.07 4.13
C ALA A 88 -3.65 16.72 4.87
N SER A 89 -3.01 16.72 6.04
CA SER A 89 -2.78 15.50 6.82
C SER A 89 -3.48 15.56 8.20
N PRO A 90 -4.34 14.58 8.55
CA PRO A 90 -4.91 13.59 7.63
C PRO A 90 -5.92 14.20 6.65
N PHE A 91 -6.29 13.45 5.61
CA PHE A 91 -7.43 13.74 4.75
C PHE A 91 -8.47 12.61 4.79
N THR A 92 -9.70 12.91 4.37
CA THR A 92 -10.80 11.94 4.30
C THR A 92 -11.22 11.74 2.84
N GLY A 93 -11.49 10.51 2.45
CA GLY A 93 -11.91 10.21 1.07
C GLY A 93 -10.72 10.24 0.12
N GLY A 94 -10.73 11.13 -0.88
CA GLY A 94 -9.62 11.34 -1.82
C GLY A 94 -9.09 12.77 -1.77
N SER A 95 -7.86 12.98 -2.24
CA SER A 95 -7.19 14.29 -2.26
C SER A 95 -6.33 14.42 -3.51
N ASP A 96 -6.17 15.65 -4.00
CA ASP A 96 -5.53 15.96 -5.28
C ASP A 96 -4.02 16.17 -5.06
N PHE A 97 -3.23 15.12 -5.30
CA PHE A 97 -1.78 15.11 -5.13
C PHE A 97 -1.13 13.90 -5.83
N ASP A 98 0.18 13.98 -6.06
CA ASP A 98 0.99 12.85 -6.53
C ASP A 98 1.72 12.23 -5.35
N GLY A 99 1.41 10.97 -5.07
CA GLY A 99 1.95 10.32 -3.89
C GLY A 99 1.40 8.94 -3.60
N VAL A 100 1.91 8.38 -2.50
CA VAL A 100 1.39 7.19 -1.85
C VAL A 100 0.79 7.61 -0.52
N ALA A 101 -0.43 7.16 -0.24
CA ALA A 101 -1.10 7.34 1.04
C ALA A 101 -1.44 5.99 1.69
N VAL A 102 -1.57 5.99 3.02
CA VAL A 102 -1.94 4.82 3.81
C VAL A 102 -3.15 5.10 4.69
N SER A 103 -3.89 4.04 5.00
CA SER A 103 -5.07 4.12 5.87
C SER A 103 -5.30 2.82 6.64
N GLU A 104 -5.51 2.95 7.95
CA GLU A 104 -5.89 1.87 8.85
C GLU A 104 -7.37 1.50 8.73
N ASP A 105 -8.24 2.50 8.58
CA ASP A 105 -9.70 2.38 8.63
C ASP A 105 -10.38 2.52 7.26
N GLY A 106 -9.60 2.83 6.23
CA GLY A 106 -10.06 3.09 4.87
C GLY A 106 -10.82 4.40 4.66
N THR A 107 -10.85 5.27 5.67
CA THR A 107 -11.57 6.56 5.68
C THR A 107 -10.61 7.72 5.91
N THR A 108 -9.69 7.58 6.86
CA THR A 108 -8.67 8.55 7.26
C THR A 108 -7.36 8.18 6.62
N TRP A 109 -6.78 9.09 5.83
CA TRP A 109 -5.59 8.84 5.02
C TRP A 109 -4.45 9.76 5.42
N TYR A 110 -3.24 9.21 5.33
CA TYR A 110 -1.99 9.90 5.60
C TYR A 110 -1.05 9.70 4.43
N GLU A 111 -0.39 10.77 3.98
CA GLU A 111 0.66 10.64 2.96
C GLU A 111 1.85 9.87 3.54
N ALA A 112 2.27 8.81 2.85
CA ALA A 112 3.45 8.02 3.16
C ALA A 112 4.68 8.49 2.36
N ARG A 113 4.48 8.90 1.10
CA ARG A 113 5.56 9.33 0.20
C ARG A 113 5.02 10.20 -0.94
N GLY A 114 5.64 11.34 -1.20
CA GLY A 114 5.34 12.13 -2.40
C GLY A 114 5.98 11.54 -3.66
N LEU A 115 5.28 11.64 -4.79
CA LEU A 115 5.76 11.23 -6.13
C LEU A 115 6.04 12.43 -7.05
N ARG A 116 6.08 13.64 -6.50
CA ARG A 116 6.24 14.94 -7.18
C ARG A 116 7.60 15.19 -7.85
N ASN A 117 8.55 14.27 -7.75
CA ASN A 117 9.91 14.46 -8.26
C ASN A 117 10.45 13.18 -8.88
N LEU A 118 9.57 12.40 -9.51
CA LEU A 118 9.97 11.24 -10.29
C LEU A 118 10.81 11.66 -11.49
N SER A 119 11.61 10.74 -12.01
CA SER A 119 12.32 10.94 -13.27
C SER A 119 11.54 10.33 -14.45
N SER A 120 11.90 10.73 -15.67
CA SER A 120 11.38 10.09 -16.89
C SER A 120 11.83 8.65 -17.11
N THR A 121 12.79 8.18 -16.29
CA THR A 121 13.21 6.77 -16.21
C THR A 121 12.72 6.14 -14.91
N TYR A 122 12.51 4.83 -14.93
CA TYR A 122 12.13 4.11 -13.73
C TYR A 122 13.15 4.23 -12.61
N GLU A 123 12.68 4.57 -11.42
CA GLU A 123 13.44 4.53 -10.18
C GLU A 123 12.70 3.73 -9.11
N GLU A 124 13.47 3.06 -8.26
CA GLU A 124 12.94 2.29 -7.15
C GLU A 124 12.58 3.23 -5.99
N ILE A 125 11.33 3.15 -5.56
CA ILE A 125 10.81 3.84 -4.39
C ILE A 125 10.73 2.84 -3.24
N VAL A 126 11.30 3.23 -2.09
CA VAL A 126 11.30 2.43 -0.86
C VAL A 126 10.62 3.23 0.25
N ILE A 127 9.65 2.61 0.91
CA ILE A 127 8.88 3.21 2.01
C ILE A 127 8.92 2.26 3.21
N ASP A 128 9.49 2.74 4.31
CA ASP A 128 9.39 2.12 5.63
C ASP A 128 8.00 2.40 6.19
N LEU A 129 7.10 1.43 6.09
CA LEU A 129 5.71 1.61 6.52
C LEU A 129 5.59 1.62 8.05
N ASP A 130 6.53 1.02 8.78
CA ASP A 130 6.53 1.05 10.24
C ASP A 130 6.81 2.47 10.73
N ALA A 131 7.75 3.17 10.09
CA ALA A 131 8.03 4.57 10.36
C ALA A 131 6.81 5.47 10.06
N VAL A 132 6.11 5.22 8.95
CA VAL A 132 4.88 5.96 8.59
C VAL A 132 3.77 5.71 9.62
N ALA A 133 3.54 4.44 9.99
CA ALA A 133 2.53 4.06 10.96
C ALA A 133 2.80 4.70 12.33
N ALA A 134 4.05 4.65 12.80
CA ALA A 134 4.48 5.27 14.05
C ALA A 134 4.35 6.80 14.03
N ALA A 135 4.67 7.46 12.90
CA ALA A 135 4.56 8.91 12.77
C ALA A 135 3.11 9.41 12.86
N HIS A 136 2.15 8.60 12.43
CA HIS A 136 0.74 8.95 12.40
C HIS A 136 -0.10 8.30 13.50
N GLY A 137 0.49 7.41 14.30
CA GLY A 137 -0.20 6.71 15.39
C GLY A 137 -1.27 5.74 14.90
N ILE A 138 -1.08 5.16 13.71
CA ILE A 138 -1.97 4.16 13.10
C ILE A 138 -1.37 2.77 13.23
N TYR A 139 -2.21 1.73 13.11
CA TYR A 139 -1.77 0.34 13.22
C TYR A 139 -2.08 -0.46 11.95
N TYR A 140 -1.33 -1.54 11.75
CA TYR A 140 -1.67 -2.51 10.71
C TYR A 140 -2.88 -3.34 11.11
N THR A 141 -3.78 -3.51 10.14
CA THR A 141 -5.01 -4.30 10.27
C THR A 141 -5.02 -5.42 9.23
N ASP A 142 -6.05 -6.26 9.29
CA ASP A 142 -6.30 -7.30 8.29
C ASP A 142 -6.81 -6.74 6.95
N ALA A 143 -7.08 -5.44 6.88
CA ALA A 143 -7.51 -4.71 5.70
C ALA A 143 -6.83 -3.33 5.58
N PHE A 144 -5.53 -3.26 5.92
CA PHE A 144 -4.75 -2.03 5.78
C PHE A 144 -4.70 -1.60 4.33
N ARG A 145 -4.80 -0.29 4.07
CA ARG A 145 -4.86 0.23 2.70
C ARG A 145 -3.64 1.06 2.35
N ILE A 146 -3.17 0.86 1.13
CA ILE A 146 -2.11 1.64 0.49
C ILE A 146 -2.70 2.16 -0.82
N ARG A 147 -2.62 3.46 -1.07
CA ARG A 147 -3.15 4.10 -2.26
C ARG A 147 -2.04 4.82 -3.01
N PHE A 148 -1.94 4.54 -4.30
CA PHE A 148 -1.16 5.34 -5.25
C PHE A 148 -2.07 6.41 -5.82
N ASN A 149 -1.57 7.64 -5.90
CA ASN A 149 -2.30 8.83 -6.31
C ASN A 149 -1.50 9.57 -7.39
N GLN A 150 -2.20 10.05 -8.41
CA GLN A 150 -1.73 11.02 -9.40
C GLN A 150 -2.85 12.03 -9.64
N TYR A 151 -2.50 13.30 -9.88
CA TYR A 151 -3.45 14.35 -10.18
C TYR A 151 -2.90 15.31 -11.24
N ASP A 152 -3.43 15.26 -12.46
CA ASP A 152 -3.11 16.24 -13.49
C ASP A 152 -4.19 16.25 -14.60
N ASN A 153 -3.97 16.98 -15.70
CA ASN A 153 -4.97 17.22 -16.74
C ASN A 153 -4.58 16.79 -18.17
N HIS A 154 -3.52 16.00 -18.34
CA HIS A 154 -3.16 15.45 -19.65
C HIS A 154 -2.91 13.93 -19.63
N PRO A 155 -2.99 13.28 -20.81
CA PRO A 155 -2.66 11.87 -20.94
C PRO A 155 -1.16 11.62 -21.03
N ILE A 156 -0.80 10.42 -20.63
CA ILE A 156 0.43 9.74 -21.02
C ILE A 156 0.49 9.71 -22.56
N ALA A 157 1.63 10.00 -23.19
CA ALA A 157 2.97 10.15 -22.61
C ALA A 157 3.49 11.59 -22.50
N SER A 158 2.60 12.57 -22.38
CA SER A 158 2.99 13.97 -22.11
C SER A 158 2.90 14.38 -20.64
N ASP A 159 2.28 13.54 -19.83
CA ASP A 159 1.90 13.77 -18.43
C ASP A 159 1.57 12.41 -17.79
N GLY A 160 1.31 12.36 -16.49
CA GLY A 160 0.96 11.16 -15.74
C GLY A 160 2.15 10.38 -15.21
N ILE A 161 1.82 9.32 -14.46
CA ILE A 161 2.78 8.48 -13.75
C ILE A 161 2.55 7.02 -14.12
N ALA A 162 3.63 6.25 -14.23
CA ALA A 162 3.56 4.79 -14.26
C ALA A 162 4.19 4.19 -13.01
N VAL A 163 3.57 3.10 -12.51
CA VAL A 163 4.07 2.27 -11.41
C VAL A 163 4.16 0.81 -11.85
N ASP A 164 5.12 0.10 -11.28
CA ASP A 164 5.41 -1.30 -11.63
C ASP A 164 6.13 -2.03 -10.48
N ASP A 165 6.20 -3.36 -10.56
CA ASP A 165 6.96 -4.23 -9.64
C ASP A 165 6.73 -3.90 -8.15
N ILE A 166 5.45 -3.81 -7.75
CA ILE A 166 5.06 -3.51 -6.38
C ILE A 166 5.33 -4.72 -5.50
N ALA A 167 6.07 -4.53 -4.42
CA ALA A 167 6.29 -5.56 -3.41
C ALA A 167 6.10 -5.01 -1.99
N ILE A 168 5.53 -5.85 -1.12
CA ILE A 168 5.48 -5.58 0.32
C ILE A 168 6.17 -6.74 1.01
N THR A 169 7.18 -6.42 1.82
CA THR A 169 7.86 -7.39 2.67
C THR A 169 7.60 -7.09 4.13
N GLY A 170 7.72 -8.09 4.99
CA GLY A 170 7.57 -7.93 6.43
C GLY A 170 7.73 -9.24 7.18
N GLU A 171 8.04 -9.14 8.46
CA GLU A 171 8.26 -10.26 9.37
C GLU A 171 7.06 -10.43 10.30
N THR A 172 6.64 -11.67 10.54
CA THR A 172 5.58 -11.91 11.52
C THR A 172 6.09 -11.55 12.91
N VAL A 173 5.31 -10.77 13.65
CA VAL A 173 5.51 -10.61 15.09
C VAL A 173 5.32 -11.98 15.71
N LEU A 174 6.41 -12.61 16.14
CA LEU A 174 6.32 -13.83 16.94
C LEU A 174 5.67 -13.43 18.26
N ASP A 175 4.54 -14.05 18.60
CA ASP A 175 4.07 -14.01 19.98
C ASP A 175 5.09 -14.79 20.84
N PRO A 176 5.84 -14.13 21.74
CA PRO A 176 6.81 -14.81 22.59
C PRO A 176 6.15 -15.87 23.49
N TRP A 177 4.81 -15.87 23.62
CA TRP A 177 4.04 -16.85 24.38
C TRP A 177 3.51 -18.02 23.55
N ASN A 178 3.61 -17.98 22.21
CA ASN A 178 3.09 -19.01 21.32
C ASN A 178 4.17 -19.81 20.59
N VAL A 179 5.45 -19.63 20.96
CA VAL A 179 6.51 -20.58 20.65
C VAL A 179 6.30 -21.78 21.56
N TRP A 180 5.53 -22.78 21.10
CA TRP A 180 5.65 -24.13 21.63
C TRP A 180 7.08 -24.57 21.37
N VAL A 181 7.93 -24.35 22.35
CA VAL A 181 9.19 -25.08 22.44
C VAL A 181 8.79 -26.54 22.46
N ASP A 182 8.93 -27.19 21.30
CA ASP A 182 9.08 -28.64 21.20
C ASP A 182 10.41 -29.01 21.89
N PHE A 183 10.44 -28.82 23.20
CA PHE A 183 11.20 -29.72 24.04
C PHE A 183 10.49 -31.04 23.82
N GLY A 184 11.08 -31.90 22.99
CA GLY A 184 10.62 -33.26 22.79
C GLY A 184 10.50 -33.95 24.14
N TYR A 185 9.33 -33.83 24.76
CA TYR A 185 8.92 -34.62 25.89
C TYR A 185 8.34 -35.88 25.29
N ALA A 186 9.24 -36.83 25.02
CA ALA A 186 8.87 -38.22 24.96
C ALA A 186 8.27 -38.60 26.33
N GLY A 187 6.94 -38.52 26.42
CA GLY A 187 6.10 -39.19 27.42
C GLY A 187 6.13 -38.63 28.84
N MET A 188 5.02 -38.05 29.28
CA MET A 188 4.26 -38.56 30.44
C MET A 188 2.90 -37.86 30.59
N GLU A 189 1.86 -38.67 30.38
CA GLU A 189 0.55 -38.75 31.05
C GLU A 189 -0.11 -37.51 31.70
N VAL A 190 -1.26 -37.15 31.13
CA VAL A 190 -2.55 -36.69 31.70
C VAL A 190 -2.57 -36.16 33.16
N GLY A 191 -3.04 -34.92 33.36
CA GLY A 191 -3.52 -34.50 34.67
C GLY A 191 -3.96 -33.04 34.85
N SER A 192 -5.28 -32.82 34.83
CA SER A 192 -6.08 -31.74 35.44
C SER A 192 -5.95 -30.28 34.94
N GLU A 193 -7.10 -29.76 34.50
CA GLU A 193 -7.39 -28.33 34.30
C GLU A 193 -7.09 -27.49 35.55
N PRO A 194 -6.51 -26.27 35.41
CA PRO A 194 -6.46 -25.32 36.51
C PRO A 194 -7.82 -24.64 36.72
N GLN A 195 -8.36 -24.75 37.93
CA GLN A 195 -9.53 -23.98 38.38
C GLN A 195 -9.16 -22.51 38.60
N PRO A 196 -10.08 -21.54 38.38
CA PRO A 196 -9.79 -20.12 38.58
C PRO A 196 -9.57 -19.80 40.06
N PHE A 197 -8.54 -19.00 40.35
CA PHE A 197 -8.26 -18.49 41.69
C PHE A 197 -9.41 -17.58 42.16
N ASN A 198 -10.14 -18.05 43.16
CA ASN A 198 -11.13 -17.27 43.87
C ASN A 198 -10.41 -16.28 44.82
N THR A 199 -10.75 -15.00 44.70
CA THR A 199 -10.31 -13.91 45.57
C THR A 199 -10.73 -14.13 47.03
N LEU A 200 -9.79 -13.92 47.96
CA LEU A 200 -10.04 -13.58 49.38
C LEU A 200 -9.08 -12.41 49.69
N GLY A 201 -9.48 -11.23 50.18
CA GLY A 201 -10.59 -10.95 51.09
C GLY A 201 -10.07 -10.94 52.53
N GLU A 202 -9.59 -9.76 52.96
CA GLU A 202 -9.46 -9.24 54.36
C GLU A 202 -8.82 -10.10 55.47
N ALA A 203 -7.74 -9.59 56.07
CA ALA A 203 -7.73 -9.01 57.44
C ALA A 203 -6.36 -8.38 57.75
#